data_AF-A0AA40FFP3-F1
#
_entry.id   AF-A0AA40FFP3-F1
#
_cell.length_a   1.000
_cell.length_b   1.000
_cell.length_c   1.000
_cell.angle_alpha   90.00
_cell.angle_beta   90.00
_cell.angle_gamma   90.00
#
_symmetry.space_group_name_H-M   'P 1'
#
loop_
_entity.id
_entity.type
_entity.pdbx_description
1 polymer ?
#
loop_
_entity_poly.entity_id
_entity_poly.type
_entity_poly.pdbx_seq_one_letter_code
_entity_poly.pdbx_strand_id
1 'polypeptide(L)'
;MAVRISEIFNSFQDYLNNEEELREEIRATVRNLEKSARDILMILQNIHNENNMEENIISQYCATSRELFIDVRKNYAKLAEVVPRDQYYRFYEQWRFVTQKLCFLASLIIYLEIKVLVTKETVAEILGVKNNREDGFHLDLEDYLMGLLQLSAELSRFAINSVTNGDYNRPIEIARFVNDLNAGFRLLNLKNDSLRKRFDGLKYAVKKVEEVVYDLSIRGLKPSPDSITEKGE
;
A
#
# COMPACT_ATOMS: atom_id res chain seq x y z
N MET A 1 -7.53 47.04 -29.82
CA MET A 1 -7.88 45.59 -29.89
C MET A 1 -6.66 44.73 -29.54
N ALA A 2 -5.48 44.95 -30.14
CA ALA A 2 -4.24 44.24 -29.79
C ALA A 2 -3.83 44.37 -28.30
N VAL A 3 -3.98 45.55 -27.70
CA VAL A 3 -3.68 45.80 -26.26
C VAL A 3 -4.57 44.95 -25.33
N ARG A 4 -5.86 44.79 -25.66
CA ARG A 4 -6.76 43.91 -24.89
C ARG A 4 -6.41 42.43 -25.03
N ILE A 5 -5.90 42.01 -26.19
CA ILE A 5 -5.45 40.63 -26.39
C ILE A 5 -4.18 40.37 -25.55
N SER A 6 -3.19 41.27 -25.58
CA SER A 6 -2.00 41.12 -24.74
C SER A 6 -2.31 41.12 -23.25
N GLU A 7 -3.24 41.95 -22.78
CA GLU A 7 -3.69 41.96 -21.38
C GLU A 7 -4.32 40.62 -20.96
N ILE A 8 -5.18 40.06 -21.81
CA ILE A 8 -5.80 38.74 -21.56
C ILE A 8 -4.74 37.65 -21.49
N PHE A 9 -3.83 37.58 -22.46
CA PHE A 9 -2.79 36.55 -22.48
C PHE A 9 -1.77 36.70 -21.35
N ASN A 10 -1.47 37.93 -20.92
CA ASN A 10 -0.64 38.15 -19.72
C ASN A 10 -1.32 37.59 -18.47
N SER A 11 -2.63 37.81 -18.29
CA SER A 11 -3.36 37.23 -17.16
C SER A 11 -3.37 35.69 -17.17
N PHE A 12 -3.40 35.07 -18.36
CA PHE A 12 -3.26 33.62 -18.49
C PHE A 12 -1.85 33.16 -18.16
N GLN A 13 -0.83 33.91 -18.56
CA GLN A 13 0.55 33.61 -18.20
C GLN A 13 0.77 33.69 -16.69
N ASP A 14 0.24 34.71 -16.02
CA ASP A 14 0.32 34.85 -14.56
C ASP A 14 -0.37 33.67 -13.86
N TYR A 15 -1.53 33.26 -14.36
CA TYR A 15 -2.23 32.07 -13.87
C TYR A 15 -1.39 30.79 -14.01
N LEU A 16 -0.78 30.57 -15.17
CA LEU A 16 0.07 29.40 -15.42
C LEU A 16 1.33 29.41 -14.55
N ASN A 17 1.93 30.58 -14.33
CA ASN A 17 3.10 30.73 -13.46
C ASN A 17 2.74 30.34 -12.01
N ASN A 18 1.64 30.88 -11.46
CA ASN A 18 1.17 30.54 -10.12
C ASN A 18 0.84 29.03 -9.98
N GLU A 19 0.26 28.42 -11.02
CA GLU A 19 0.00 26.97 -11.02
C GLU A 19 1.31 26.17 -11.01
N GLU A 20 2.33 26.59 -11.76
CA GLU A 20 3.62 25.90 -11.77
C GLU A 20 4.35 26.03 -10.42
N GLU A 21 4.33 27.20 -9.79
CA GLU A 21 4.87 27.40 -8.43
C GLU A 21 4.19 26.44 -7.42
N LEU A 22 2.86 26.33 -7.49
CA LEU A 22 2.10 25.40 -6.66
C LEU A 22 2.48 23.93 -6.95
N ARG A 23 2.66 23.56 -8.22
CA ARG A 23 3.13 22.23 -8.61
C ARG A 23 4.51 21.94 -8.05
N GLU A 24 5.42 22.90 -8.08
CA GLU A 24 6.77 22.73 -7.51
C GLU A 24 6.74 22.50 -6.00
N GLU A 25 5.90 23.24 -5.26
CA GLU A 25 5.72 23.04 -3.82
C GLU A 25 5.13 21.66 -3.50
N ILE A 26 4.12 21.22 -4.27
CA ILE A 26 3.55 19.88 -4.17
C ILE A 26 4.63 18.81 -4.44
N ARG A 27 5.39 18.93 -5.53
CA ARG A 27 6.49 17.99 -5.86
C ARG A 27 7.51 17.90 -4.73
N ALA A 28 7.88 19.03 -4.12
CA ALA A 28 8.82 19.04 -3.00
C ALA A 28 8.30 18.24 -1.81
N THR A 29 7.02 18.38 -1.47
CA THR A 29 6.37 17.62 -0.39
C THR A 29 6.24 16.13 -0.75
N VAL A 30 5.90 15.81 -2.00
CA VAL A 30 5.82 14.43 -2.49
C VAL A 30 7.16 13.71 -2.41
N ARG A 31 8.29 14.36 -2.73
CA ARG A 31 9.62 13.75 -2.59
C ARG A 31 9.92 13.30 -1.17
N ASN A 32 9.43 14.03 -0.17
CA ASN A 32 9.57 13.65 1.23
C ASN A 32 8.70 12.42 1.55
N LEU A 33 7.44 12.39 1.08
CA LEU A 33 6.59 11.19 1.20
C LEU A 33 7.25 9.97 0.55
N GLU A 34 7.84 10.13 -0.64
CA GLU A 34 8.52 9.03 -1.33
C GLU A 34 9.75 8.55 -0.57
N LYS A 35 10.48 9.46 0.09
CA LYS A 35 11.59 9.10 0.96
C LYS A 35 11.09 8.25 2.14
N SER A 36 10.08 8.72 2.87
CA SER A 36 9.48 7.94 3.98
C SER A 36 8.98 6.58 3.49
N ALA A 37 8.32 6.52 2.33
CA ALA A 37 7.87 5.25 1.75
C ALA A 37 9.03 4.30 1.41
N ARG A 38 10.16 4.81 0.90
CA ARG A 38 11.37 4.00 0.65
C ARG A 38 12.00 3.50 1.95
N ASP A 39 12.06 4.34 2.97
CA ASP A 39 12.66 3.99 4.26
C ASP A 39 11.82 2.90 4.97
N ILE A 40 10.50 3.06 4.99
CA ILE A 40 9.56 2.04 5.51
C ILE A 40 9.70 0.74 4.71
N LEU A 41 9.74 0.82 3.38
CA LEU A 41 9.93 -0.35 2.53
C LEU A 41 11.24 -1.07 2.87
N MET A 42 12.34 -0.34 3.01
CA MET A 42 13.65 -0.92 3.34
C MET A 42 13.61 -1.70 4.66
N ILE A 43 12.91 -1.18 5.67
CA ILE A 43 12.72 -1.88 6.95
C ILE A 43 11.91 -3.16 6.75
N LEU A 44 10.74 -3.05 6.10
CA LEU A 44 9.83 -4.19 5.93
C LEU A 44 10.35 -5.25 4.97
N GLN A 45 11.25 -4.94 4.05
CA GLN A 45 11.89 -5.94 3.19
C GLN A 45 12.76 -6.93 3.98
N ASN A 46 13.19 -6.60 5.20
CA ASN A 46 13.97 -7.49 6.04
C ASN A 46 13.20 -8.74 6.51
N ILE A 47 11.86 -8.75 6.39
CA ILE A 47 11.05 -9.94 6.68
C ILE A 47 11.42 -11.12 5.79
N HIS A 48 12.10 -10.89 4.66
CA HIS A 48 12.51 -11.93 3.72
C HIS A 48 13.87 -12.56 4.03
N ASN A 49 14.62 -12.02 5.00
CA ASN A 49 15.95 -12.52 5.34
C ASN A 49 15.87 -13.78 6.21
N GLU A 50 16.79 -14.72 6.02
CA GLU A 50 16.72 -16.06 6.60
C GLU A 50 16.65 -16.10 8.15
N ASN A 51 17.29 -15.13 8.82
CA ASN A 51 17.38 -15.08 10.29
C ASN A 51 16.35 -14.16 10.95
N ASN A 52 15.44 -13.52 10.20
CA ASN A 52 14.62 -12.40 10.68
C ASN A 52 13.11 -12.67 10.65
N MET A 53 12.71 -13.96 10.57
CA MET A 53 11.30 -14.36 10.42
C MET A 53 10.58 -14.70 11.73
N GLU A 54 11.27 -14.58 12.86
CA GLU A 54 10.65 -14.67 14.19
C GLU A 54 9.64 -13.54 14.40
N GLU A 55 8.46 -13.87 14.96
CA GLU A 55 7.37 -12.91 15.15
C GLU A 55 7.80 -11.68 15.98
N ASN A 56 8.70 -11.84 16.95
CA ASN A 56 9.25 -10.72 17.73
C ASN A 56 10.05 -9.72 16.87
N ILE A 57 10.84 -10.23 15.93
CA ILE A 57 11.66 -9.41 15.02
C ILE A 57 10.74 -8.70 14.01
N ILE A 58 9.77 -9.42 13.46
CA ILE A 58 8.74 -8.86 12.57
C ILE A 58 7.98 -7.74 13.28
N SER A 59 7.59 -7.94 14.54
CA SER A 59 6.91 -6.94 15.37
C SER A 59 7.79 -5.69 15.56
N GLN A 60 9.10 -5.85 15.79
CA GLN A 60 10.04 -4.73 15.89
C GLN A 60 10.15 -3.93 14.57
N TYR A 61 10.18 -4.60 13.43
CA TYR A 61 10.13 -3.94 12.12
C TYR A 61 8.83 -3.18 11.90
N CYS A 62 7.69 -3.75 12.31
CA CYS A 62 6.39 -3.10 12.25
C CYS A 62 6.35 -1.85 13.13
N ALA A 63 6.82 -1.95 14.38
CA ALA A 63 6.88 -0.84 15.32
C ALA A 63 7.76 0.30 14.79
N THR A 64 8.96 -0.01 14.28
CA THR A 64 9.88 1.00 13.73
C THR A 64 9.30 1.65 12.47
N SER A 65 8.62 0.85 11.63
CA SER A 65 7.93 1.36 10.44
C SER A 65 6.77 2.29 10.79
N ARG A 66 6.03 2.01 11.87
CA ARG A 66 4.93 2.86 12.38
C ARG A 66 5.41 4.23 12.81
N GLU A 67 6.59 4.34 13.43
CA GLU A 67 7.17 5.64 13.79
C GLU A 67 7.41 6.53 12.56
N LEU A 68 7.83 5.95 11.44
CA LEU A 68 8.03 6.70 10.20
C LEU A 68 6.72 7.24 9.59
N PHE A 69 5.56 6.65 9.92
CA PHE A 69 4.27 7.22 9.51
C PHE A 69 3.95 8.55 10.20
N ILE A 70 4.64 8.91 11.30
CA ILE A 70 4.51 10.25 11.90
C ILE A 70 4.93 11.32 10.89
N ASP A 71 6.02 11.12 10.17
CA ASP A 71 6.48 12.07 9.16
C ASP A 71 5.63 12.02 7.89
N VAL A 72 5.06 10.86 7.55
CA VAL A 72 4.06 10.73 6.48
C VAL A 72 2.85 11.61 6.79
N ARG A 73 2.31 11.55 8.01
CA ARG A 73 1.18 12.38 8.47
C ARG A 73 1.49 13.87 8.36
N LYS A 74 2.68 14.30 8.79
CA LYS A 74 3.12 15.70 8.68
C LYS A 74 3.15 16.17 7.22
N ASN A 75 3.69 15.35 6.32
CA ASN A 75 3.77 15.72 4.90
C ASN A 75 2.38 15.75 4.23
N TYR A 76 1.47 14.83 4.57
CA TYR A 76 0.09 14.91 4.09
C TYR A 76 -0.68 16.10 4.66
N ALA A 77 -0.45 16.47 5.93
CA ALA A 77 -1.03 17.68 6.51
C ALA A 77 -0.57 18.93 5.75
N LYS A 78 0.73 19.05 5.46
CA LYS A 78 1.27 20.12 4.62
C LYS A 78 0.64 20.10 3.21
N LEU A 79 0.51 18.93 2.59
CA LEU A 79 -0.08 18.81 1.27
C LEU A 79 -1.56 19.25 1.27
N ALA A 80 -2.30 18.95 2.34
CA ALA A 80 -3.69 19.38 2.52
C ALA A 80 -3.84 20.90 2.71
N GLU A 81 -2.82 21.59 3.24
CA GLU A 81 -2.78 23.05 3.37
C GLU A 81 -2.45 23.72 2.03
N VAL A 82 -1.51 23.15 1.27
CA VAL A 82 -1.04 23.69 -0.02
C VAL A 82 -2.08 23.49 -1.12
N VAL A 83 -2.75 22.33 -1.16
CA VAL A 83 -3.70 22.00 -2.22
C VAL A 83 -5.07 22.66 -1.95
N PRO A 84 -5.59 23.50 -2.86
CA PRO A 84 -6.92 24.06 -2.73
C PRO A 84 -8.00 22.96 -2.64
N ARG A 85 -9.01 23.16 -1.78
CA ARG A 85 -10.02 22.14 -1.44
C ARG A 85 -10.77 21.56 -2.66
N ASP A 86 -10.97 22.37 -3.69
CA ASP A 86 -11.67 22.02 -4.92
C ASP A 86 -10.75 21.48 -6.03
N GLN A 87 -9.43 21.48 -5.82
CA GLN A 87 -8.42 21.14 -6.83
C GLN A 87 -7.66 19.84 -6.53
N TYR A 88 -8.17 18.99 -5.62
CA TYR A 88 -7.57 17.69 -5.31
C TYR A 88 -7.21 16.89 -6.56
N TYR A 89 -8.20 16.61 -7.42
CA TYR A 89 -7.99 15.80 -8.64
C TYR A 89 -7.19 16.51 -9.73
N ARG A 90 -7.02 17.83 -9.67
CA ARG A 90 -6.16 18.58 -10.61
C ARG A 90 -4.69 18.24 -10.41
N PHE A 91 -4.29 18.04 -9.15
CA PHE A 91 -2.90 17.78 -8.78
C PHE A 91 -2.65 16.32 -8.36
N TYR A 92 -3.70 15.52 -8.21
CA TYR A 92 -3.70 14.13 -7.74
C TYR A 92 -2.60 13.24 -8.32
N GLU A 93 -2.36 13.29 -9.64
CA GLU A 93 -1.34 12.46 -10.29
C GLU A 93 0.08 12.66 -9.69
N GLN A 94 0.35 13.79 -9.02
CA GLN A 94 1.64 14.04 -8.39
C GLN A 94 1.90 13.15 -7.17
N TRP A 95 0.88 12.85 -6.35
CA TRP A 95 1.04 12.01 -5.15
C TRP A 95 0.40 10.62 -5.26
N ARG A 96 -0.32 10.35 -6.35
CA ARG A 96 -1.00 9.08 -6.60
C ARG A 96 -0.09 7.87 -6.37
N PHE A 97 1.07 7.82 -7.03
CA PHE A 97 1.98 6.66 -6.93
C PHE A 97 2.53 6.44 -5.52
N VAL A 98 2.92 7.51 -4.81
CA VAL A 98 3.42 7.38 -3.45
C VAL A 98 2.31 7.00 -2.48
N THR A 99 1.08 7.48 -2.69
CA THR A 99 -0.08 7.14 -1.87
C THR A 99 -0.42 5.65 -2.00
N GLN A 100 -0.43 5.10 -3.22
CA GLN A 100 -0.59 3.66 -3.45
C GLN A 100 0.48 2.84 -2.74
N LYS A 101 1.74 3.29 -2.80
CA LYS A 101 2.87 2.64 -2.12
C LYS A 101 2.68 2.66 -0.59
N LEU A 102 2.28 3.79 -0.03
CA LEU A 102 2.04 3.93 1.41
C LEU A 102 0.82 3.11 1.87
N CYS A 103 -0.22 3.01 1.06
CA CYS A 103 -1.36 2.11 1.32
C CYS A 103 -0.92 0.64 1.39
N PHE A 104 -0.08 0.22 0.44
CA PHE A 104 0.54 -1.10 0.46
C PHE A 104 1.32 -1.34 1.76
N LEU A 105 2.20 -0.41 2.14
CA LEU A 105 3.05 -0.56 3.32
C LEU A 105 2.23 -0.59 4.62
N ALA A 106 1.23 0.27 4.75
CA ALA A 106 0.30 0.25 5.88
C ALA A 106 -0.46 -1.08 5.96
N SER A 107 -0.92 -1.60 4.81
CA SER A 107 -1.62 -2.89 4.74
C SER A 107 -0.71 -4.06 5.08
N LEU A 108 0.56 -4.01 4.67
CA LEU A 108 1.55 -5.02 4.99
C LEU A 108 1.83 -5.06 6.50
N ILE A 109 1.98 -3.91 7.16
CA ILE A 109 2.17 -3.84 8.62
C ILE A 109 1.00 -4.51 9.35
N ILE A 110 -0.23 -4.13 9.01
CA ILE A 110 -1.43 -4.68 9.66
C ILE A 110 -1.54 -6.19 9.40
N TYR A 111 -1.25 -6.62 8.18
CA TYR A 111 -1.20 -8.06 7.89
C TYR A 111 -0.14 -8.75 8.74
N LEU A 112 1.07 -8.22 8.85
CA LEU A 112 2.14 -8.86 9.63
C LEU A 112 1.79 -8.98 11.12
N GLU A 113 1.13 -7.98 11.69
CA GLU A 113 0.78 -7.93 13.12
C GLU A 113 -0.43 -8.80 13.47
N ILE A 114 -1.51 -8.75 12.69
CA ILE A 114 -2.80 -9.37 13.06
C ILE A 114 -3.42 -10.25 11.98
N LYS A 115 -2.76 -10.39 10.81
CA LYS A 115 -3.13 -11.28 9.70
C LYS A 115 -4.52 -11.00 9.08
N VAL A 116 -5.01 -9.76 9.19
CA VAL A 116 -6.30 -9.32 8.59
C VAL A 116 -6.12 -8.28 7.49
N LEU A 117 -7.17 -8.09 6.69
CA LEU A 117 -7.22 -7.03 5.69
C LEU A 117 -7.53 -5.71 6.40
N VAL A 118 -6.62 -4.74 6.33
CA VAL A 118 -6.86 -3.40 6.84
C VAL A 118 -7.97 -2.71 6.04
N THR A 119 -8.87 -1.98 6.70
CA THR A 119 -9.91 -1.21 6.02
C THR A 119 -9.35 0.07 5.40
N LYS A 120 -10.06 0.66 4.44
CA LYS A 120 -9.67 1.94 3.83
C LYS A 120 -9.62 3.04 4.89
N GLU A 121 -10.58 3.04 5.81
CA GLU A 121 -10.71 3.96 6.93
C GLU A 121 -9.45 3.94 7.80
N THR A 122 -9.02 2.75 8.22
CA THR A 122 -7.81 2.59 9.04
C THR A 122 -6.55 3.01 8.28
N VAL A 123 -6.45 2.74 6.97
CA VAL A 123 -5.32 3.23 6.17
C VAL A 123 -5.33 4.76 6.10
N ALA A 124 -6.48 5.38 5.85
CA ALA A 124 -6.61 6.84 5.83
C ALA A 124 -6.17 7.44 7.18
N GLU A 125 -6.59 6.84 8.29
CA GLU A 125 -6.16 7.22 9.64
C GLU A 125 -4.65 7.08 9.82
N ILE A 126 -4.03 5.97 9.40
CA ILE A 126 -2.57 5.75 9.48
C ILE A 126 -1.81 6.84 8.72
N LEU A 127 -2.27 7.20 7.52
CA LEU A 127 -1.67 8.23 6.67
C LEU A 127 -1.94 9.66 7.16
N GLY A 128 -2.97 9.85 8.00
CA GLY A 128 -3.39 11.18 8.46
C GLY A 128 -4.22 11.95 7.43
N VAL A 129 -4.90 11.24 6.52
CA VAL A 129 -5.81 11.82 5.52
C VAL A 129 -7.26 11.44 5.85
N LYS A 130 -8.20 12.11 5.20
CA LYS A 130 -9.63 11.81 5.38
C LYS A 130 -10.03 10.53 4.63
N ASN A 131 -11.07 9.85 5.11
CA ASN A 131 -11.62 8.70 4.40
C ASN A 131 -12.49 9.11 3.21
N ASN A 132 -13.30 10.16 3.39
CA ASN A 132 -14.25 10.65 2.40
C ASN A 132 -13.81 11.98 1.79
N ARG A 133 -14.20 12.19 0.54
CA ARG A 133 -13.92 13.42 -0.21
C ARG A 133 -14.53 14.68 0.43
N GLU A 134 -15.70 14.54 1.05
CA GLU A 134 -16.44 15.66 1.64
C GLU A 134 -15.71 16.27 2.84
N ASP A 135 -14.86 15.49 3.52
CA ASP A 135 -14.12 15.90 4.70
C ASP A 135 -12.80 16.64 4.37
N GLY A 136 -12.40 16.67 3.08
CA GLY A 136 -11.21 17.37 2.59
C GLY A 136 -10.20 16.47 1.87
N PHE A 137 -8.91 16.67 2.15
CA PHE A 137 -7.83 15.88 1.56
C PHE A 137 -7.95 14.42 2.00
N HIS A 138 -8.24 13.53 1.05
CA HIS A 138 -8.72 12.18 1.34
C HIS A 138 -7.89 11.10 0.64
N LEU A 139 -8.10 9.86 1.09
CA LEU A 139 -7.62 8.66 0.41
C LEU A 139 -8.63 8.25 -0.67
N ASP A 140 -8.19 8.20 -1.93
CA ASP A 140 -9.01 7.68 -3.02
C ASP A 140 -9.18 6.16 -2.89
N LEU A 141 -10.34 5.64 -3.31
CA LEU A 141 -10.62 4.20 -3.27
C LEU A 141 -9.71 3.43 -4.23
N GLU A 142 -9.43 3.98 -5.42
CA GLU A 142 -8.54 3.32 -6.38
C GLU A 142 -7.13 3.16 -5.81
N ASP A 143 -6.64 4.14 -5.07
CA ASP A 143 -5.29 4.10 -4.51
C ASP A 143 -5.15 3.03 -3.42
N TYR A 144 -6.19 2.89 -2.58
CA TYR A 144 -6.27 1.81 -1.60
C TYR A 144 -6.27 0.44 -2.28
N LEU A 145 -7.13 0.24 -3.29
CA LEU A 145 -7.20 -1.03 -4.03
C LEU A 145 -5.89 -1.35 -4.76
N MET A 146 -5.22 -0.36 -5.34
CA MET A 146 -3.89 -0.52 -5.93
C MET A 146 -2.84 -0.94 -4.90
N GLY A 147 -2.90 -0.40 -3.68
CA GLY A 147 -2.06 -0.81 -2.56
C GLY A 147 -2.27 -2.27 -2.17
N LEU A 148 -3.52 -2.74 -2.12
CA LEU A 148 -3.84 -4.14 -1.83
C LEU A 148 -3.32 -5.11 -2.91
N LEU A 149 -3.37 -4.72 -4.18
CA LEU A 149 -2.78 -5.53 -5.25
C LEU A 149 -1.26 -5.66 -5.11
N GLN A 150 -0.57 -4.60 -4.68
CA GLN A 150 0.86 -4.69 -4.35
C GLN A 150 1.12 -5.59 -3.14
N LEU A 151 0.26 -5.53 -2.11
CA LEU A 151 0.34 -6.43 -0.95
C LEU A 151 0.30 -7.90 -1.38
N SER A 152 -0.63 -8.28 -2.25
CA SER A 152 -0.75 -9.67 -2.72
C SER A 152 0.54 -10.19 -3.38
N ALA A 153 1.22 -9.35 -4.14
CA ALA A 153 2.48 -9.69 -4.80
C ALA A 153 3.59 -9.90 -3.77
N GLU A 154 3.68 -9.01 -2.77
CA GLU A 154 4.66 -9.11 -1.69
C GLU A 154 4.45 -10.35 -0.83
N LEU A 155 3.20 -10.65 -0.46
CA LEU A 155 2.86 -11.84 0.30
C LEU A 155 3.18 -13.13 -0.46
N SER A 156 3.02 -13.15 -1.79
CA SER A 156 3.42 -14.31 -2.59
C SER A 156 4.92 -14.58 -2.56
N ARG A 157 5.74 -13.54 -2.42
CA ARG A 157 7.19 -13.68 -2.20
C ARG A 157 7.48 -14.12 -0.78
N PHE A 158 6.78 -13.54 0.20
CA PHE A 158 6.95 -13.87 1.60
C PHE A 158 6.62 -15.33 1.90
N ALA A 159 5.57 -15.89 1.28
CA ALA A 159 5.20 -17.30 1.40
C ALA A 159 6.36 -18.23 1.00
N ILE A 160 7.03 -17.95 -0.13
CA ILE A 160 8.16 -18.76 -0.59
C ILE A 160 9.33 -18.68 0.39
N ASN A 161 9.70 -17.47 0.78
CA ASN A 161 10.81 -17.28 1.71
C ASN A 161 10.53 -17.92 3.08
N SER A 162 9.25 -17.95 3.49
CA SER A 162 8.84 -18.61 4.73
C SER A 162 9.11 -20.11 4.68
N VAL A 163 8.80 -20.77 3.56
CA VAL A 163 9.13 -22.20 3.36
C VAL A 163 10.63 -22.43 3.37
N THR A 164 11.41 -21.56 2.71
CA THR A 164 12.89 -21.65 2.72
C THR A 164 13.45 -21.61 4.14
N ASN A 165 12.81 -20.84 5.03
CA ASN A 165 13.20 -20.71 6.44
C ASN A 165 12.52 -21.70 7.39
N GLY A 166 11.82 -22.71 6.84
CA GLY A 166 11.22 -23.78 7.63
C GLY A 166 9.87 -23.46 8.27
N ASP A 167 9.26 -22.30 7.96
CA ASP A 167 7.89 -21.99 8.37
C ASP A 167 6.89 -22.48 7.32
N TYR A 168 6.23 -23.60 7.62
CA TYR A 168 5.23 -24.24 6.77
C TYR A 168 3.79 -23.83 7.08
N ASN A 169 3.54 -23.09 8.18
CA ASN A 169 2.21 -22.59 8.53
C ASN A 169 1.87 -21.34 7.73
N ARG A 170 2.80 -20.38 7.72
CA ARG A 170 2.60 -19.06 7.12
C ARG A 170 2.21 -19.06 5.63
N PRO A 171 2.75 -19.94 4.76
CA PRO A 171 2.28 -20.04 3.37
C PRO A 171 0.80 -20.42 3.25
N ILE A 172 0.27 -21.24 4.17
CA ILE A 172 -1.14 -21.65 4.20
C ILE A 172 -2.03 -20.48 4.61
N GLU A 173 -1.61 -19.70 5.60
CA GLU A 173 -2.31 -18.48 6.01
C GLU A 173 -2.32 -17.43 4.89
N ILE A 174 -1.17 -17.21 4.25
CA ILE A 174 -1.06 -16.32 3.09
C ILE A 174 -1.97 -16.80 1.94
N ALA A 175 -2.03 -18.11 1.68
CA ALA A 175 -2.88 -18.67 0.62
C ALA A 175 -4.35 -18.36 0.84
N ARG A 176 -4.84 -18.52 2.07
CA ARG A 176 -6.22 -18.19 2.44
C ARG A 176 -6.48 -16.70 2.24
N PHE A 177 -5.61 -15.85 2.79
CA PHE A 177 -5.73 -14.41 2.70
C PHE A 177 -5.75 -13.90 1.25
N VAL A 178 -4.82 -14.36 0.41
CA VAL A 178 -4.72 -13.95 -1.00
C VAL A 178 -5.93 -14.44 -1.81
N ASN A 179 -6.47 -15.62 -1.48
CA ASN A 179 -7.70 -16.12 -2.10
C ASN A 179 -8.94 -15.32 -1.70
N ASP A 180 -9.09 -14.96 -0.42
CA ASP A 180 -10.17 -14.10 0.06
C ASP A 180 -10.10 -12.71 -0.60
N LEU A 181 -8.88 -12.16 -0.72
CA LEU A 181 -8.65 -10.91 -1.44
C LEU A 181 -9.06 -11.03 -2.92
N ASN A 182 -8.66 -12.10 -3.61
CA ASN A 182 -9.05 -12.37 -4.99
C ASN A 182 -10.57 -12.53 -5.16
N ALA A 183 -11.25 -13.20 -4.22
CA ALA A 183 -12.70 -13.29 -4.19
C ALA A 183 -13.33 -11.89 -4.03
N GLY A 184 -12.80 -11.06 -3.12
CA GLY A 184 -13.23 -9.67 -2.93
C GLY A 184 -13.12 -8.83 -4.19
N PHE A 185 -11.97 -8.89 -4.88
CA PHE A 185 -11.79 -8.16 -6.16
C PHE A 185 -12.73 -8.64 -7.27
N ARG A 186 -13.15 -9.91 -7.27
CA ARG A 186 -14.12 -10.45 -8.25
C ARG A 186 -15.54 -9.92 -8.05
N LEU A 187 -15.88 -9.48 -6.84
CA LEU A 187 -17.16 -8.82 -6.57
C LEU A 187 -17.21 -7.41 -7.18
N LEU A 188 -16.05 -6.81 -7.47
CA LEU A 188 -15.96 -5.47 -8.03
C LEU A 188 -16.14 -5.51 -9.54
N ASN A 189 -17.08 -4.73 -10.06
CA ASN A 189 -17.23 -4.50 -11.50
C ASN A 189 -16.22 -3.45 -11.98
N LEU A 190 -14.94 -3.83 -12.04
CA LEU A 190 -13.86 -2.96 -12.47
C LEU A 190 -13.98 -2.61 -13.95
N LYS A 191 -13.92 -1.32 -14.27
CA LYS A 191 -13.87 -0.85 -15.66
C LYS A 191 -12.50 -1.18 -16.27
N ASN A 192 -12.38 -1.15 -17.60
CA ASN A 192 -11.12 -1.45 -18.31
C ASN A 192 -10.09 -0.31 -18.17
N ASP A 193 -9.54 -0.14 -16.97
CA ASP A 193 -8.58 0.88 -16.59
C ASP A 193 -7.26 0.28 -16.05
N SER A 194 -6.39 1.12 -15.48
CA SER A 194 -5.14 0.68 -14.88
C SER A 194 -5.34 -0.30 -13.72
N LEU A 195 -6.43 -0.15 -12.95
CA LEU A 195 -6.73 -1.01 -11.80
C LEU A 195 -7.11 -2.41 -12.27
N ARG A 196 -7.93 -2.51 -13.33
CA ARG A 196 -8.26 -3.81 -13.96
C ARG A 196 -7.01 -4.53 -14.46
N LYS A 197 -6.10 -3.82 -15.15
CA LYS A 197 -4.82 -4.39 -15.62
C LYS A 197 -3.95 -4.90 -14.48
N ARG A 198 -3.92 -4.19 -13.35
CA ARG A 198 -3.19 -4.63 -12.16
C ARG A 198 -3.87 -5.82 -11.48
N PHE A 199 -5.20 -5.84 -11.41
CA PHE A 199 -5.97 -6.96 -10.89
C PHE A 199 -5.78 -8.24 -11.74
N ASP A 200 -5.64 -8.13 -13.07
CA ASP A 200 -5.27 -9.29 -13.91
C ASP A 200 -3.94 -9.93 -13.50
N GLY A 201 -3.05 -9.17 -12.83
CA GLY A 201 -1.82 -9.66 -12.25
C GLY A 201 -2.00 -10.52 -10.98
N LEU A 202 -3.10 -10.32 -10.23
CA LEU A 202 -3.37 -11.02 -8.97
C LEU A 202 -3.41 -12.54 -9.15
N LYS A 203 -3.91 -13.02 -10.30
CA LYS A 203 -3.96 -14.45 -10.61
C LYS A 203 -2.58 -15.14 -10.54
N TYR A 204 -1.50 -14.41 -10.83
CA TYR A 204 -0.15 -14.95 -10.74
C TYR A 204 0.29 -15.09 -9.28
N ALA A 205 -0.07 -14.14 -8.42
CA ALA A 205 0.20 -14.25 -6.98
C ALA A 205 -0.60 -15.40 -6.34
N VAL A 206 -1.89 -15.53 -6.68
CA VAL A 206 -2.75 -16.65 -6.23
C VAL A 206 -2.12 -17.98 -6.63
N LYS A 207 -1.86 -18.18 -7.94
CA LYS A 207 -1.26 -19.41 -8.46
C LYS A 207 0.06 -19.74 -7.75
N LYS A 208 0.93 -18.75 -7.56
CA LYS A 208 2.25 -18.94 -6.93
C LYS A 208 2.11 -19.44 -5.49
N VAL A 209 1.20 -18.87 -4.71
CA VAL A 209 0.99 -19.29 -3.32
C VAL A 209 0.32 -20.66 -3.25
N GLU A 210 -0.62 -20.96 -4.15
CA GLU A 210 -1.25 -22.28 -4.25
C GLU A 210 -0.25 -23.38 -4.61
N GLU A 211 0.68 -23.11 -5.53
CA GLU A 211 1.78 -24.02 -5.87
C GLU A 211 2.66 -24.31 -4.65
N VAL A 212 2.99 -23.30 -3.85
CA VAL A 212 3.76 -23.47 -2.60
C VAL A 212 3.00 -24.36 -1.60
N VAL A 213 1.70 -24.13 -1.40
CA VAL A 213 0.90 -24.96 -0.48
C VAL A 213 0.72 -26.39 -1.00
N TYR A 214 0.57 -26.55 -2.32
CA TYR A 214 0.54 -27.86 -2.97
C TYR A 214 1.86 -28.62 -2.71
N ASP A 215 2.99 -27.95 -2.92
CA ASP A 215 4.33 -28.49 -2.69
C ASP A 215 4.55 -28.95 -1.24
N LEU A 216 4.05 -28.20 -0.26
CA LEU A 216 4.09 -28.60 1.16
C LEU A 216 3.20 -29.82 1.41
N SER A 217 2.03 -29.88 0.79
CA SER A 217 1.05 -30.94 0.98
C SER A 217 1.56 -32.28 0.45
N ILE A 218 2.14 -32.31 -0.75
CA ILE A 218 2.68 -33.55 -1.33
C ILE A 218 3.90 -34.09 -0.58
N ARG A 219 4.62 -33.22 0.14
CA ARG A 219 5.79 -33.59 0.96
C ARG A 219 5.40 -33.97 2.40
N GLY A 220 4.11 -33.90 2.76
CA GLY A 220 3.65 -34.17 4.13
C GLY A 220 4.14 -33.14 5.15
N LEU A 221 4.54 -31.95 4.71
CA LEU A 221 5.03 -30.86 5.56
C LEU A 221 3.90 -29.96 6.06
N LYS A 222 2.65 -30.30 5.73
CA LYS A 222 1.50 -29.57 6.22
C LYS A 222 1.39 -29.83 7.73
N PRO A 223 1.39 -28.78 8.57
CA PRO A 223 1.21 -28.93 9.99
C PRO A 223 -0.15 -29.61 10.27
N SER A 224 -0.10 -30.75 10.95
CA SER A 224 -1.30 -31.47 11.41
C SER A 224 -2.03 -30.63 12.47
N PRO A 225 -3.37 -30.64 12.52
CA PRO A 225 -4.12 -29.96 13.57
C PRO A 225 -3.78 -30.47 14.99
N ASP A 226 -3.20 -31.67 15.12
CA ASP A 226 -2.88 -32.32 16.39
C ASP A 226 -1.59 -31.82 17.08
N SER A 227 -0.73 -31.04 16.41
CA SER A 227 0.53 -30.55 16.99
C SER A 227 0.39 -29.25 17.79
N ILE A 228 -0.82 -28.68 17.89
CA ILE A 228 -1.10 -27.48 18.68
C ILE A 228 -1.38 -27.84 20.17
N THR A 229 -1.75 -29.09 20.46
CA THR A 229 -2.15 -29.54 21.80
C THR A 229 -0.99 -29.99 22.71
N GLU A 230 0.22 -30.23 22.22
CA GLU A 230 1.33 -30.78 23.03
C GLU A 230 2.33 -29.74 23.58
N LYS A 231 2.17 -28.43 23.29
CA LYS A 231 3.05 -27.37 23.84
C LYS A 231 2.46 -26.61 25.02
N GLY A 232 1.44 -27.17 25.68
CA GLY A 232 0.69 -26.53 26.75
C GLY A 232 0.48 -27.39 28.01
N GLU A 233 1.43 -28.27 28.34
CA GLU A 233 1.54 -28.90 29.67
C GLU A 233 2.88 -28.55 30.33
#